data_AF-A0A2G1X7L2-F1
#
_entry.id   AF-A0A2G1X7L2-F1
#
_cell.length_a   1.000
_cell.length_b   1.000
_cell.length_c   1.000
_cell.angle_alpha   90.00
_cell.angle_beta   90.00
_cell.angle_gamma   90.00
#
_symmetry.space_group_name_H-M   'P 1'
#
loop_
_entity.id
_entity.type
_entity.pdbx_description
1 polymer ?
#
loop_
_entity_poly.entity_id
_entity_poly.type
_entity_poly.pdbx_seq_one_letter_code
_entity_poly.pdbx_strand_id
1 'polypeptide(L)'
;MDEARRFIANETNRDQDVIEKADTALVGLAAQLLETGEADHVVLLTTDKPAGRAAKTLLPQHGFRDRLEFRYVSVTYLETITADEFQ
;
A
#
# COMPACT_ATOMS: atom_id res chain seq x y z
N MET A 1 -9.92 -6.03 26.03
CA MET A 1 -9.72 -6.07 24.57
C MET A 1 -9.55 -4.68 23.97
N ASP A 2 -10.35 -3.68 24.38
CA ASP A 2 -10.21 -2.30 23.86
C ASP A 2 -9.03 -1.51 24.42
N GLU A 3 -8.55 -1.83 25.63
CA GLU A 3 -7.35 -1.18 26.20
C GLU A 3 -6.06 -1.59 25.48
N ALA A 4 -5.92 -2.86 25.09
CA ALA A 4 -4.78 -3.31 24.29
C ALA A 4 -4.80 -2.67 22.89
N ARG A 5 -6.00 -2.50 22.31
CA ARG A 5 -6.17 -1.78 21.03
C ARG A 5 -5.81 -0.30 21.13
N ARG A 6 -6.28 0.39 22.18
CA ARG A 6 -5.98 1.81 22.41
C ARG A 6 -4.50 2.03 22.77
N PHE A 7 -3.87 1.10 23.48
CA PHE A 7 -2.44 1.14 23.78
C PHE A 7 -1.59 1.04 22.49
N ILE A 8 -1.91 0.12 21.58
CA ILE A 8 -1.20 -0.03 20.30
C ILE A 8 -1.39 1.21 19.41
N ALA A 9 -2.61 1.75 19.32
CA ALA A 9 -2.89 2.96 18.54
C ALA A 9 -2.10 4.18 19.07
N ASN A 10 -1.99 4.34 20.39
CA ASN A 10 -1.25 5.42 21.03
C ASN A 10 0.27 5.26 20.92
N GLU A 11 0.82 4.06 21.16
CA GLU A 11 2.26 3.77 21.03
C GLU A 11 2.75 3.94 19.58
N THR A 12 1.87 3.71 18.61
CA THR A 12 2.23 3.84 17.19
C THR A 12 1.94 5.23 16.62
N ASN A 13 1.26 6.12 17.36
CA ASN A 13 0.76 7.43 16.91
C ASN A 13 -0.01 7.36 15.58
N ARG A 14 -0.86 6.34 15.43
CA ARG A 14 -1.52 5.98 14.18
C ARG A 14 -3.02 5.93 14.40
N ASP A 15 -3.73 6.92 13.85
CA ASP A 15 -5.19 6.91 13.84
C ASP A 15 -5.68 5.78 12.93
N GLN A 16 -6.49 4.89 13.50
CA GLN A 16 -6.91 3.66 12.88
C GLN A 16 -7.73 3.92 11.61
N ASP A 17 -8.57 4.96 11.62
CA ASP A 17 -9.53 5.22 10.55
C ASP A 17 -8.89 5.85 9.30
N VAL A 18 -7.79 6.58 9.46
CA VAL A 18 -7.15 7.30 8.35
C VAL A 18 -6.24 6.37 7.55
N ILE A 19 -5.51 5.48 8.23
CA ILE A 19 -4.60 4.54 7.59
C ILE A 19 -5.38 3.47 6.82
N GLU A 20 -6.45 2.92 7.41
CA GLU A 20 -7.29 1.92 6.73
C GLU A 20 -7.91 2.49 5.44
N LYS A 21 -8.28 3.79 5.43
CA LYS A 21 -8.75 4.49 4.22
C LYS A 21 -7.63 4.71 3.20
N ALA A 22 -6.45 5.13 3.64
CA ALA A 22 -5.31 5.34 2.77
C ALA A 22 -4.87 4.03 2.10
N ASP A 23 -4.80 2.94 2.84
CA ASP A 23 -4.47 1.61 2.34
C ASP A 23 -5.49 1.14 1.30
N THR A 24 -6.78 1.32 1.59
CA THR A 24 -7.85 0.98 0.67
C THR A 24 -7.77 1.81 -0.62
N ALA A 25 -7.53 3.12 -0.51
CA ALA A 25 -7.39 4.00 -1.66
C ALA A 25 -6.16 3.65 -2.51
N LEU A 26 -5.04 3.32 -1.86
CA LEU A 26 -3.80 2.92 -2.53
C LEU A 26 -3.99 1.62 -3.35
N VAL A 27 -4.64 0.61 -2.77
CA VAL A 27 -4.97 -0.63 -3.48
C VAL A 27 -5.99 -0.39 -4.59
N GLY A 28 -7.00 0.44 -4.34
CA GLY A 28 -8.02 0.80 -5.32
C GLY A 28 -7.45 1.54 -6.53
N LEU A 29 -6.50 2.46 -6.32
CA LEU A 29 -5.81 3.15 -7.40
C LEU A 29 -5.03 2.18 -8.30
N ALA A 30 -4.28 1.24 -7.70
CA ALA A 30 -3.57 0.22 -8.46
C ALA A 30 -4.52 -0.64 -9.30
N ALA A 31 -5.67 -1.04 -8.76
CA ALA A 31 -6.69 -1.76 -9.50
C ALA A 31 -7.22 -0.93 -10.68
N GLN A 32 -7.56 0.34 -10.43
CA GLN A 32 -8.10 1.24 -11.44
C GLN A 32 -7.15 1.40 -12.63
N LEU A 33 -5.86 1.67 -12.38
CA LEU A 33 -4.86 1.83 -13.44
C LEU A 33 -4.71 0.57 -14.30
N LEU A 34 -4.82 -0.62 -13.69
CA LEU A 34 -4.75 -1.89 -14.40
C LEU A 34 -6.03 -2.20 -15.19
N GLU A 35 -7.20 -1.83 -14.64
CA GLU A 35 -8.50 -2.03 -15.24
C GLU A 35 -8.72 -1.10 -16.45
N THR A 36 -8.34 0.18 -16.34
CA THR A 36 -8.47 1.15 -17.44
C THR A 36 -7.44 0.94 -18.54
N GLY A 37 -6.41 0.13 -18.28
CA GLY A 37 -5.29 -0.06 -19.20
C GLY A 37 -4.34 1.14 -19.25
N GLU A 38 -4.45 2.08 -18.31
CA GLU A 38 -3.47 3.16 -18.14
C GLU A 38 -2.09 2.62 -17.73
N ALA A 39 -2.05 1.44 -17.10
CA ALA A 39 -0.84 0.70 -16.82
C ALA A 39 -1.00 -0.80 -17.17
N ASP A 40 0.02 -1.37 -17.81
CA ASP A 40 0.10 -2.81 -18.02
C ASP A 40 0.53 -3.55 -16.74
N HIS A 41 1.33 -2.90 -15.90
CA HIS A 41 1.90 -3.44 -14.67
C HIS A 41 2.06 -2.34 -13.60
N VAL A 42 1.86 -2.69 -12.33
CA VAL A 42 2.03 -1.79 -11.18
C VAL A 42 3.03 -2.36 -10.18
N VAL A 43 3.98 -1.54 -9.74
CA VAL A 43 4.87 -1.84 -8.61
C VAL A 43 4.41 -1.04 -7.39
N LEU A 44 3.89 -1.73 -6.39
CA LEU A 44 3.45 -1.12 -5.14
C LEU A 44 4.58 -1.09 -4.11
N LEU A 45 5.03 0.13 -3.79
CA LEU A 45 6.04 0.38 -2.75
C LEU A 45 5.36 0.93 -1.51
N THR A 46 5.52 0.26 -0.37
CA THR A 46 5.03 0.78 0.91
C THR A 46 5.85 0.26 2.09
N THR A 47 5.97 1.10 3.12
CA THR A 47 6.49 0.72 4.44
C THR A 47 5.41 0.04 5.30
N ASP A 48 4.16 0.00 4.83
CA ASP A 48 3.03 -0.64 5.50
C ASP A 48 2.86 -2.09 5.02
N LYS A 49 3.16 -3.04 5.90
CA LYS A 49 3.07 -4.47 5.59
C LYS A 49 1.61 -4.93 5.42
N PRO A 50 0.64 -4.57 6.29
CA PRO A 50 -0.79 -4.78 6.04
C PRO A 50 -1.25 -4.34 4.65
N ALA A 51 -0.97 -3.10 4.23
CA ALA A 51 -1.38 -2.56 2.93
C ALA A 51 -0.83 -3.40 1.76
N GLY A 52 0.46 -3.72 1.81
CA GLY A 52 1.11 -4.56 0.80
C GLY A 52 0.55 -5.98 0.72
N ARG A 53 0.20 -6.57 1.87
CA ARG A 53 -0.46 -7.89 1.91
C ARG A 53 -1.88 -7.84 1.34
N ALA A 54 -2.63 -6.77 1.61
CA ALA A 54 -3.96 -6.58 1.05
C ALA A 54 -3.89 -6.55 -0.48
N ALA A 55 -2.98 -5.76 -1.05
CA ALA A 55 -2.75 -5.71 -2.51
C ALA A 55 -2.43 -7.08 -3.11
N LYS A 56 -1.45 -7.78 -2.52
CA LYS A 56 -1.02 -9.12 -2.97
C LYS A 56 -2.12 -10.19 -2.86
N THR A 57 -3.07 -10.01 -1.95
CA THR A 57 -4.14 -10.99 -1.73
C THR A 57 -5.35 -10.72 -2.59
N LEU A 58 -5.77 -9.45 -2.70
CA LEU A 58 -7.02 -9.04 -3.33
C LEU A 58 -6.88 -8.90 -4.85
N LEU A 59 -5.86 -8.19 -5.34
CA LEU A 59 -5.74 -7.88 -6.76
C LEU A 59 -5.59 -9.12 -7.67
N PRO A 60 -4.90 -10.19 -7.26
CA PRO A 60 -4.92 -11.44 -8.02
C PRO A 60 -6.29 -12.11 -8.13
N GLN A 61 -7.19 -11.89 -7.17
CA GLN A 61 -8.57 -12.38 -7.21
C GLN A 61 -9.42 -11.61 -8.23
N HIS A 62 -8.98 -10.40 -8.60
CA HIS A 62 -9.59 -9.55 -9.62
C HIS A 62 -8.93 -9.67 -11.00
N GLY A 63 -8.10 -10.70 -11.24
CA GLY A 63 -7.49 -10.96 -12.55
C GLY A 63 -6.11 -10.32 -12.77
N PHE A 64 -5.53 -9.68 -11.75
CA PHE A 64 -4.25 -8.96 -11.87
C PHE A 64 -3.02 -9.73 -11.36
N ARG A 65 -3.09 -11.07 -11.29
CA ARG A 65 -2.10 -11.92 -10.61
C ARG A 65 -0.64 -11.66 -11.01
N ASP A 66 -0.40 -11.37 -12.29
CA ASP A 66 0.95 -11.16 -12.86
C ASP A 66 1.19 -9.70 -13.29
N ARG A 67 0.25 -8.81 -12.96
CA ARG A 67 0.28 -7.38 -13.30
C ARG A 67 0.58 -6.51 -12.07
N LEU A 68 0.89 -7.13 -10.94
CA LEU A 68 1.20 -6.45 -9.69
C LEU A 68 2.45 -7.05 -9.04
N GLU A 69 3.41 -6.19 -8.72
CA GLU A 69 4.51 -6.50 -7.83
C GLU A 69 4.37 -5.71 -6.52
N PHE A 70 4.47 -6.38 -5.37
CA PHE A 70 4.58 -5.71 -4.07
C PHE A 70 6.03 -5.76 -3.57
N ARG A 71 6.59 -4.60 -3.23
CA ARG A 71 7.89 -4.49 -2.55
C ARG A 71 7.72 -3.74 -1.23
N TYR A 72 8.03 -4.44 -0.15
CA TYR A 72 8.25 -3.78 1.14
C TYR A 72 9.57 -3.02 1.09
N VAL A 73 9.54 -1.74 1.42
CA VAL A 73 10.71 -0.85 1.38
C VAL A 73 10.86 -0.10 2.70
N SER A 74 12.08 0.33 3.00
CA SER A 74 12.33 1.22 4.15
C SER A 74 11.97 2.66 3.81
N VAL A 75 11.75 3.49 4.84
CA VAL A 75 11.56 4.94 4.67
C VAL A 75 12.76 5.55 3.95
N THR A 76 13.98 5.19 4.36
CA THR A 76 15.22 5.66 3.71
C THR A 76 15.27 5.30 2.24
N TYR A 77 14.80 4.10 1.85
CA TYR A 77 14.72 3.73 0.44
C TYR A 77 13.70 4.60 -0.31
N LEU A 78 12.52 4.86 0.27
CA LEU A 78 11.54 5.76 -0.33
C LEU A 78 12.12 7.17 -0.52
N GLU A 79 12.82 7.69 0.50
CA GLU A 79 13.49 8.98 0.42
C GLU A 79 14.51 9.02 -0.73
N THR A 80 15.29 7.94 -0.94
CA THR A 80 16.25 7.88 -2.06
C THR A 80 15.60 7.87 -3.44
N ILE A 81 14.47 7.17 -3.63
CA ILE A 81 13.79 7.11 -4.93
C ILE A 81 13.00 8.38 -5.24
N THR A 82 12.59 9.13 -4.21
CA THR A 82 11.90 10.41 -4.36
C THR A 82 12.85 11.61 -4.39
N ALA A 83 14.11 11.41 -3.97
CA ALA A 83 15.13 12.45 -3.97
C ALA A 83 15.76 12.68 -5.35
N ASP A 84 15.76 11.65 -6.22
CA ASP A 84 15.90 11.90 -7.65
C ASP A 84 14.59 12.53 -8.13
N GLU A 85 14.64 13.83 -8.41
CA GLU A 85 13.50 14.58 -8.93
C GLU A 85 12.81 13.80 -10.06
N PHE A 86 11.48 13.82 -10.06
CA PHE A 86 10.68 13.46 -11.24
C PHE A 86 11.16 14.31 -12.43
N GLN A 87 12.13 13.80 -13.21
CA GLN A 87 12.51 14.32 -14.51
C GLN A 87 11.59 13.77 -15.60
#